data_AF-A0A3S0U8A0-F1
#
_entry.id   AF-A0A3S0U8A0-F1
#
_cell.length_a   1.000
_cell.length_b   1.000
_cell.length_c   1.000
_cell.angle_alpha   90.00
_cell.angle_beta   90.00
_cell.angle_gamma   90.00
#
_symmetry.space_group_name_H-M   'P 1'
#
loop_
_entity.id
_entity.type
_entity.pdbx_description
1 polymer ?
#
loop_
_entity_poly.entity_id
_entity_poly.type
_entity_poly.pdbx_seq_one_letter_code
_entity_poly.pdbx_strand_id
1 'polypeptide(L)'
;MSALLRHSASFLAACGLFSAVLGSQLVGGNYGAAPQPGLYLVLTGVWFGFVVGYGVWRFGHASAASAITVILTTWVAWEAAVNVAIQIDRPWLSELLPGFLRGYSAGFAAGAVGAVITWAGAAVAVPSLRTKLAFGSLVVAGALLGLLLPATNYYDGGAVLLVPWQATIAGLLGFHMIPSSGRSWHSSVTLPSGG
;
A
#
# COMPACT_ATOMS: atom_id res chain seq x y z
N MET A 1 -27.77 -1.05 -6.69
CA MET A 1 -26.35 -1.01 -6.29
C MET A 1 -25.69 0.16 -6.99
N SER A 2 -25.21 1.16 -6.26
CA SER A 2 -24.68 2.41 -6.84
C SER A 2 -23.42 2.17 -7.68
N ALA A 3 -23.20 2.98 -8.71
CA ALA A 3 -22.09 2.86 -9.67
C ALA A 3 -20.69 2.84 -9.00
N LEU A 4 -20.54 3.46 -7.83
CA LEU A 4 -19.31 3.45 -7.02
C LEU A 4 -18.89 2.05 -6.56
N LEU A 5 -19.83 1.13 -6.37
CA LEU A 5 -19.55 -0.26 -5.98
C LEU A 5 -18.94 -1.10 -7.12
N ARG A 6 -18.88 -0.57 -8.36
CA ARG A 6 -18.22 -1.23 -9.50
C ARG A 6 -16.73 -0.89 -9.62
N HIS A 7 -16.23 0.10 -8.86
CA HIS A 7 -14.87 0.60 -8.98
C HIS A 7 -14.10 0.47 -7.65
N SER A 8 -13.84 -0.77 -7.23
CA SER A 8 -13.07 -1.09 -6.01
C SER A 8 -11.73 -0.36 -5.93
N ALA A 9 -11.04 -0.19 -7.07
CA ALA A 9 -9.78 0.55 -7.15
C ALA A 9 -9.93 2.01 -6.71
N SER A 10 -10.84 2.77 -7.33
CA SER A 10 -11.04 4.19 -7.01
C SER A 10 -11.53 4.39 -5.58
N PHE A 11 -12.43 3.51 -5.12
CA PHE A 11 -12.94 3.55 -3.75
C PHE A 11 -11.81 3.32 -2.72
N LEU A 12 -11.02 2.26 -2.90
CA LEU A 12 -9.92 1.96 -1.99
C LEU A 12 -8.79 2.99 -2.08
N ALA A 13 -8.52 3.56 -3.25
CA ALA A 13 -7.57 4.67 -3.38
C ALA A 13 -8.02 5.89 -2.58
N ALA A 14 -9.31 6.25 -2.65
CA ALA A 14 -9.87 7.33 -1.84
C ALA A 14 -9.78 7.02 -0.35
N CYS A 15 -10.14 5.81 0.09
CA CYS A 15 -9.99 5.40 1.48
C CYS A 15 -8.52 5.42 1.94
N GLY A 16 -7.58 4.99 1.10
CA GLY A 16 -6.14 5.03 1.35
C GLY A 16 -5.61 6.46 1.50
N LEU A 17 -6.13 7.40 0.70
CA LEU A 17 -5.85 8.82 0.87
C LEU A 17 -6.36 9.31 2.23
N PHE A 18 -7.60 8.98 2.59
CA PHE A 18 -8.16 9.38 3.89
C PHE A 18 -7.38 8.79 5.06
N SER A 19 -6.97 7.52 4.99
CA SER A 19 -6.13 6.91 6.04
C SER A 19 -4.76 7.57 6.14
N ALA A 20 -4.18 8.01 5.02
CA ALA A 20 -2.91 8.71 5.02
C ALA A 20 -3.01 10.10 5.64
N VAL A 21 -4.04 10.86 5.28
CA VAL A 21 -4.31 12.18 5.88
C VAL A 21 -4.55 12.01 7.37
N LEU A 22 -5.41 11.08 7.75
CA LEU A 22 -5.74 10.83 9.15
C LEU A 22 -4.52 10.35 9.96
N GLY A 23 -3.71 9.46 9.41
CA GLY A 23 -2.44 9.04 10.01
C GLY A 23 -1.44 10.18 10.13
N SER A 24 -1.35 11.07 9.15
CA SER A 24 -0.43 12.22 9.19
C SER A 24 -0.86 13.33 10.17
N GLN A 25 -2.16 13.54 10.36
CA GLN A 25 -2.73 14.65 11.13
C GLN A 25 -3.10 14.28 12.57
N LEU A 26 -3.82 13.16 12.78
CA LEU A 26 -4.32 12.79 14.12
C LEU A 26 -3.22 12.18 15.01
N VAL A 27 -2.23 11.55 14.40
CA VAL A 27 -1.23 10.81 15.16
C VAL A 27 -0.06 11.69 15.61
N GLY A 28 0.19 12.89 15.03
CA GLY A 28 1.34 13.72 15.45
C GLY A 28 1.45 15.14 14.87
N GLY A 29 0.41 15.96 14.92
CA GLY A 29 0.46 17.38 14.54
C GLY A 29 1.24 18.28 15.51
N ASN A 30 2.56 18.31 15.40
CA ASN A 30 3.47 19.48 15.57
C ASN A 30 4.92 19.02 15.25
N TYR A 31 5.24 18.95 13.96
CA TYR A 31 6.50 18.40 13.41
C TYR A 31 7.70 19.37 13.50
N GLY A 32 7.84 20.13 14.60
CA GLY A 32 9.02 20.99 14.83
C GLY A 32 10.32 20.20 15.09
N ALA A 33 10.21 18.90 15.34
CA ALA A 33 11.32 17.96 15.40
C ALA A 33 10.84 16.63 14.79
N ALA A 34 11.59 16.09 13.82
CA ALA A 34 11.25 14.86 13.12
C ALA A 34 10.84 13.75 14.12
N PRO A 35 9.67 13.09 13.95
CA PRO A 35 9.16 12.15 14.94
C PRO A 35 10.11 10.97 15.07
N GLN A 36 10.18 10.38 16.27
CA GLN A 36 10.75 9.04 16.42
C GLN A 36 9.95 8.08 15.53
N PRO A 37 10.58 7.44 14.52
CA PRO A 37 9.87 6.66 13.50
C PRO A 37 9.00 5.52 14.04
N GLY A 38 9.25 5.07 15.27
CA GLY A 38 8.57 3.94 15.91
C GLY A 38 7.06 4.13 16.07
N LEU A 39 6.61 4.92 17.05
CA LEU A 39 5.20 4.83 17.48
C LEU A 39 4.18 5.43 16.49
N TYR A 40 4.59 6.46 15.74
CA TYR A 40 3.71 7.24 14.86
C TYR A 40 3.42 6.55 13.51
N LEU A 41 4.45 6.00 12.87
CA LEU A 41 4.31 5.28 11.60
C LEU A 41 3.57 3.94 11.79
N VAL A 42 3.65 3.39 12.99
CA VAL A 42 2.96 2.16 13.39
C VAL A 42 1.46 2.35 13.50
N LEU A 43 1.01 3.42 14.14
CA LEU A 43 -0.42 3.72 14.26
C LEU A 43 -1.02 4.15 12.90
N THR A 44 -0.22 4.77 12.03
CA THR A 44 -0.58 4.98 10.62
C THR A 44 -0.87 3.66 9.91
N GLY A 45 -0.10 2.61 10.22
CA GLY A 45 -0.32 1.27 9.69
C GLY A 45 -1.62 0.61 10.13
N VAL A 46 -2.15 0.95 11.31
CA VAL A 46 -3.45 0.48 11.78
C VAL A 46 -4.58 1.07 10.92
N TRP A 47 -4.56 2.38 10.66
CA TRP A 47 -5.56 3.04 9.82
C TRP A 47 -5.56 2.48 8.40
N PHE A 48 -4.37 2.29 7.83
CA PHE A 48 -4.25 1.67 6.52
C PHE A 48 -4.69 0.20 6.54
N GLY A 49 -4.37 -0.53 7.61
CA GLY A 49 -4.85 -1.90 7.82
C GLY A 49 -6.36 -2.00 7.77
N PHE A 50 -7.10 -1.08 8.39
CA PHE A 50 -8.57 -1.02 8.30
C PHE A 50 -9.06 -0.83 6.87
N VAL A 51 -8.41 0.02 6.07
CA VAL A 51 -8.75 0.21 4.65
C VAL A 51 -8.56 -1.08 3.86
N VAL A 52 -7.41 -1.73 4.00
CA VAL A 52 -7.09 -2.95 3.26
C VAL A 52 -7.98 -4.12 3.71
N GLY A 53 -8.19 -4.27 5.03
CA GLY A 53 -9.07 -5.29 5.61
C GLY A 53 -10.52 -5.11 5.17
N TYR A 54 -11.02 -3.87 5.18
CA TYR A 54 -12.34 -3.55 4.62
C TYR A 54 -12.40 -3.90 3.13
N GLY A 55 -11.38 -3.56 2.35
CA GLY A 55 -11.29 -3.88 0.93
C GLY A 55 -11.37 -5.38 0.66
N VAL A 56 -10.59 -6.17 1.40
CA VAL A 56 -10.63 -7.64 1.33
C VAL A 56 -12.01 -8.15 1.72
N TRP A 57 -12.57 -7.72 2.85
CA TRP A 57 -13.89 -8.15 3.31
C TRP A 57 -14.98 -7.84 2.29
N ARG A 58 -14.96 -6.63 1.72
CA ARG A 58 -16.03 -6.13 0.88
C ARG A 58 -15.95 -6.61 -0.57
N PHE A 59 -14.74 -6.73 -1.11
CA PHE A 59 -14.51 -6.94 -2.55
C PHE A 59 -13.77 -8.23 -2.90
N GLY A 60 -13.11 -8.88 -1.93
CA GLY A 60 -12.32 -10.09 -2.16
C GLY A 60 -12.94 -11.35 -1.56
N HIS A 61 -13.08 -11.38 -0.24
CA HIS A 61 -13.55 -12.51 0.54
C HIS A 61 -14.32 -12.04 1.78
N ALA A 62 -15.64 -12.28 1.81
CA ALA A 62 -16.56 -11.79 2.84
C ALA A 62 -16.44 -12.55 4.19
N SER A 63 -15.25 -12.52 4.79
CA SER A 63 -14.95 -13.13 6.08
C SER A 63 -14.32 -12.10 7.02
N ALA A 64 -14.92 -11.94 8.21
CA ALA A 64 -14.39 -11.05 9.24
C ALA A 64 -13.00 -11.51 9.72
N ALA A 65 -12.78 -12.83 9.82
CA ALA A 65 -11.48 -13.38 10.19
C ALA A 65 -10.40 -12.99 9.17
N SER A 66 -10.69 -13.11 7.86
CA SER A 66 -9.78 -12.66 6.81
C SER A 66 -9.50 -11.16 6.89
N ALA A 67 -10.52 -10.34 7.16
CA ALA A 67 -10.37 -8.90 7.33
C ALA A 67 -9.42 -8.55 8.49
N ILE A 68 -9.61 -9.19 9.65
CA ILE A 68 -8.78 -9.01 10.84
C ILE A 68 -7.33 -9.45 10.55
N THR A 69 -7.12 -10.61 9.93
CA THR A 69 -5.78 -11.06 9.55
C THR A 69 -5.09 -10.04 8.63
N VAL A 70 -5.82 -9.46 7.69
CA VAL A 70 -5.29 -8.47 6.76
C VAL A 70 -4.97 -7.15 7.46
N ILE A 71 -5.80 -6.72 8.42
CA ILE A 71 -5.51 -5.55 9.27
C ILE A 71 -4.21 -5.78 10.03
N LEU A 72 -4.08 -6.91 10.73
CA LEU A 72 -2.91 -7.23 11.54
C LEU A 72 -1.63 -7.38 10.69
N THR A 73 -1.71 -8.08 9.56
CA THR A 73 -0.56 -8.24 8.65
C THR A 73 -0.14 -6.91 8.03
N THR A 74 -1.08 -6.03 7.70
CA THR A 74 -0.78 -4.68 7.22
C THR A 74 -0.13 -3.84 8.31
N TRP A 75 -0.60 -3.94 9.55
CA TRP A 75 0.02 -3.27 10.69
C TRP A 75 1.47 -3.74 10.91
N VAL A 76 1.70 -5.06 10.90
CA VAL A 76 3.05 -5.66 10.96
C VAL A 76 3.91 -5.24 9.75
N ALA A 77 3.33 -5.06 8.58
CA ALA A 77 4.04 -4.57 7.39
C ALA A 77 4.65 -3.18 7.62
N TRP A 78 3.92 -2.29 8.30
CA TRP A 78 4.40 -0.96 8.66
C TRP A 78 5.53 -1.03 9.68
N GLU A 79 5.38 -1.83 10.73
CA GLU A 79 6.45 -2.08 11.70
C GLU A 79 7.73 -2.59 11.02
N ALA A 80 7.59 -3.55 10.10
CA ALA A 80 8.70 -4.10 9.35
C ALA A 80 9.35 -3.04 8.45
N ALA A 81 8.56 -2.26 7.72
CA ALA A 81 9.06 -1.20 6.84
C ALA A 81 9.85 -0.13 7.62
N VAL A 82 9.34 0.31 8.77
CA VAL A 82 10.03 1.26 9.66
C VAL A 82 11.34 0.68 10.17
N ASN A 83 11.32 -0.57 10.65
CA ASN A 83 12.52 -1.23 11.13
C ASN A 83 13.57 -1.41 10.02
N VAL A 84 13.15 -1.72 8.78
CA VAL A 84 14.03 -1.79 7.61
C VAL A 84 14.67 -0.43 7.33
N ALA A 85 13.88 0.65 7.32
CA ALA A 85 14.41 1.99 7.11
C ALA A 85 15.43 2.36 8.19
N ILE A 86 15.11 2.12 9.47
CA ILE A 86 16.02 2.38 10.60
C ILE A 86 17.32 1.58 10.47
N GLN A 87 17.22 0.29 10.12
CA GLN A 87 18.41 -0.57 9.99
C GLN A 87 19.32 -0.12 8.86
N ILE A 88 18.75 0.30 7.73
CA ILE A 88 19.53 0.80 6.58
C ILE A 88 20.18 2.15 6.89
N ASP A 89 19.54 2.98 7.70
CA ASP A 89 20.06 4.29 8.07
C ASP A 89 21.17 4.25 9.14
N ARG A 90 21.45 3.07 9.72
CA ARG A 90 22.44 2.93 10.78
C ARG A 90 23.87 3.25 10.31
N PRO A 91 24.74 3.73 11.22
CA PRO A 91 26.12 4.12 10.90
C PRO A 91 27.00 3.00 10.33
N TRP A 92 26.74 1.73 10.64
CA TRP A 92 27.57 0.63 10.12
C TRP A 92 27.40 0.42 8.60
N LEU A 93 26.28 0.86 8.02
CA LEU A 93 26.06 0.90 6.57
C LEU A 93 26.63 2.17 5.93
N SER A 94 27.23 3.06 6.72
CA SER A 94 27.66 4.37 6.23
C SER A 94 28.88 4.35 5.33
N GLU A 95 29.66 3.28 5.43
CA GLU A 95 30.85 3.04 4.63
C GLU A 95 30.52 2.47 3.25
N LEU A 96 29.31 1.91 3.08
CA LEU A 96 28.90 1.21 1.86
C LEU A 96 28.13 2.09 0.87
N LEU A 97 27.51 3.18 1.33
CA LEU A 97 26.65 4.06 0.52
C LEU A 97 26.87 5.54 0.83
N PRO A 98 27.01 6.39 -0.22
CA PRO A 98 26.97 7.84 -0.08
C PRO A 98 25.75 8.30 0.73
N GLY A 99 25.94 9.30 1.59
CA GLY A 99 24.89 9.75 2.54
C GLY A 99 23.56 10.09 1.87
N PHE A 100 23.59 10.69 0.66
CA PHE A 100 22.37 11.02 -0.07
C PHE A 100 21.62 9.78 -0.58
N LEU A 101 22.33 8.71 -1.01
CA LEU A 101 21.70 7.48 -1.50
C LEU A 101 21.08 6.67 -0.38
N ARG A 102 21.62 6.74 0.84
CA ARG A 102 21.16 5.93 1.97
C ARG A 102 19.68 6.17 2.28
N GLY A 103 19.24 7.42 2.34
CA GLY A 103 17.83 7.75 2.59
C GLY A 103 16.90 7.21 1.50
N TYR A 104 17.31 7.30 0.23
CA TYR A 104 16.54 6.74 -0.88
C TYR A 104 16.53 5.21 -0.85
N SER A 105 17.65 4.55 -0.57
CA SER A 105 17.73 3.09 -0.44
C SER A 105 16.89 2.58 0.73
N ALA A 106 16.91 3.28 1.87
CA ALA A 106 16.07 2.99 3.03
C ALA A 106 14.59 3.10 2.66
N GLY A 107 14.19 4.20 2.02
CA GLY A 107 12.83 4.41 1.55
C GLY A 107 12.35 3.38 0.54
N PHE A 108 13.18 3.08 -0.47
CA PHE A 108 12.91 2.07 -1.48
C PHE A 108 12.69 0.69 -0.87
N ALA A 109 13.60 0.25 0.00
CA ALA A 109 13.52 -1.05 0.66
C ALA A 109 12.32 -1.13 1.60
N ALA A 110 12.10 -0.09 2.42
CA ALA A 110 10.96 -0.03 3.33
C ALA A 110 9.62 -0.05 2.57
N GLY A 111 9.52 0.75 1.51
CA GLY A 111 8.32 0.80 0.66
C GLY A 111 8.04 -0.54 -0.03
N ALA A 112 9.08 -1.23 -0.52
CA ALA A 112 8.96 -2.56 -1.09
C ALA A 112 8.50 -3.59 -0.06
N VAL A 113 9.15 -3.63 1.11
CA VAL A 113 8.85 -4.58 2.19
C VAL A 113 7.41 -4.38 2.69
N GLY A 114 7.00 -3.13 2.93
CA GLY A 114 5.63 -2.80 3.30
C GLY A 114 4.63 -3.34 2.27
N ALA A 115 4.85 -3.08 0.99
CA ALA A 115 3.96 -3.53 -0.08
C ALA A 115 3.93 -5.06 -0.22
N VAL A 116 5.06 -5.76 -0.09
CA VAL A 116 5.15 -7.23 -0.12
C VAL A 116 4.30 -7.84 0.99
N ILE A 117 4.47 -7.38 2.24
CA ILE A 117 3.79 -7.97 3.39
C ILE A 117 2.29 -7.66 3.34
N THR A 118 1.90 -6.42 3.00
CA THR A 118 0.49 -6.06 2.80
C THR A 118 -0.16 -6.90 1.70
N TRP A 119 0.50 -7.06 0.55
CA TRP A 119 0.02 -7.94 -0.51
C TRP A 119 -0.11 -9.39 -0.04
N ALA A 120 0.90 -9.93 0.65
CA ALA A 120 0.89 -11.31 1.10
C ALA A 120 -0.29 -11.58 2.05
N GLY A 121 -0.54 -10.68 3.01
CA GLY A 121 -1.71 -10.75 3.89
C GLY A 121 -3.02 -10.79 3.11
N ALA A 122 -3.20 -9.89 2.14
CA ALA A 122 -4.40 -9.85 1.32
C ALA A 122 -4.53 -11.07 0.39
N ALA A 123 -3.43 -11.55 -0.20
CA ALA A 123 -3.40 -12.66 -1.15
C ALA A 123 -3.69 -14.02 -0.51
N VAL A 124 -3.44 -14.18 0.80
CA VAL A 124 -3.89 -15.35 1.55
C VAL A 124 -5.42 -15.48 1.45
N ALA A 125 -6.15 -14.38 1.64
CA ALA A 125 -7.60 -14.37 1.62
C ALA A 125 -8.22 -14.25 0.22
N VAL A 126 -7.53 -13.59 -0.73
CA VAL A 126 -8.09 -13.24 -2.04
C VAL A 126 -7.28 -13.89 -3.17
N PRO A 127 -7.77 -14.98 -3.78
CA PRO A 127 -7.02 -15.72 -4.82
C PRO A 127 -6.65 -14.89 -6.05
N SER A 128 -7.48 -13.91 -6.45
CA SER A 128 -7.21 -13.03 -7.61
C SER A 128 -5.95 -12.18 -7.45
N LEU A 129 -5.49 -11.95 -6.21
CA LEU A 129 -4.25 -11.23 -5.92
C LEU A 129 -2.98 -12.08 -6.08
N ARG A 130 -3.08 -13.41 -6.19
CA ARG A 130 -1.91 -14.33 -6.26
C ARG A 130 -1.21 -14.33 -7.63
N THR A 131 -1.50 -13.35 -8.48
CA THR A 131 -0.90 -13.23 -9.80
C THR A 131 0.44 -12.49 -9.74
N LYS A 132 1.39 -12.87 -10.61
CA LYS A 132 2.68 -12.19 -10.73
C LYS A 132 2.52 -10.69 -11.05
N LEU A 133 1.48 -10.34 -11.82
CA LEU A 133 1.17 -8.96 -12.18
C LEU A 133 0.76 -8.13 -10.95
N ALA A 134 -0.14 -8.66 -10.11
CA ALA A 134 -0.58 -7.98 -8.90
C ALA A 134 0.56 -7.81 -7.90
N PHE A 135 1.36 -8.86 -7.71
CA PHE A 135 2.56 -8.78 -6.87
C PHE A 135 3.54 -7.73 -7.41
N GLY A 136 3.92 -7.84 -8.70
CA GLY A 136 4.90 -6.96 -9.31
C GLY A 136 4.47 -5.49 -9.30
N SER A 137 3.21 -5.18 -9.63
CA SER A 137 2.69 -3.80 -9.62
C SER A 137 2.71 -3.19 -8.22
N LEU A 138 2.29 -3.93 -7.19
CA LEU A 138 2.30 -3.46 -5.80
C LEU A 138 3.70 -3.22 -5.27
N VAL A 139 4.62 -4.17 -5.50
CA VAL A 139 6.00 -4.06 -5.01
C VAL A 139 6.74 -2.93 -5.70
N VAL A 140 6.62 -2.82 -7.03
CA VAL A 140 7.26 -1.74 -7.79
C VAL A 140 6.68 -0.39 -7.37
N ALA A 141 5.37 -0.24 -7.28
CA ALA A 141 4.75 1.00 -6.83
C ALA A 141 5.17 1.36 -5.40
N GLY A 142 5.16 0.38 -4.48
CA GLY A 142 5.57 0.57 -3.10
C GLY A 142 7.03 1.01 -2.97
N ALA A 143 7.92 0.39 -3.75
CA ALA A 143 9.35 0.73 -3.76
C ALA A 143 9.61 2.11 -4.35
N LEU A 144 9.00 2.44 -5.49
CA LEU A 144 9.15 3.74 -6.14
C LEU A 144 8.58 4.87 -5.30
N LEU A 145 7.41 4.69 -4.69
CA LEU A 145 6.83 5.69 -3.80
C LEU A 145 7.56 5.77 -2.46
N GLY A 146 8.22 4.68 -2.04
CA GLY A 146 9.14 4.67 -0.91
C GLY A 146 10.33 5.63 -1.08
N LEU A 147 10.73 5.95 -2.32
CA LEU A 147 11.75 6.97 -2.60
C LEU A 147 11.38 8.37 -2.11
N LEU A 148 10.12 8.60 -1.73
CA LEU A 148 9.66 9.86 -1.13
C LEU A 148 10.02 9.96 0.37
N LEU A 149 10.60 8.92 0.98
CA LEU A 149 10.97 8.95 2.40
C LEU A 149 11.88 10.14 2.75
N PRO A 150 12.95 10.48 2.00
CA PRO A 150 13.76 11.66 2.31
C PRO A 150 12.98 12.98 2.22
N ALA A 151 11.92 13.04 1.41
CA ALA A 151 11.08 14.23 1.26
C ALA A 151 10.39 14.61 2.58
N THR A 152 10.15 13.65 3.48
CA THR A 152 9.53 13.93 4.79
C THR A 152 10.40 14.80 5.70
N ASN A 153 11.69 14.99 5.38
CA ASN A 153 12.58 15.89 6.09
C ASN A 153 12.49 17.35 5.59
N TYR A 154 11.95 17.56 4.38
CA TYR A 154 11.84 18.88 3.74
C TYR A 154 10.42 19.47 3.84
N TYR A 155 9.42 18.61 4.04
CA TYR A 155 8.03 19.00 4.25
C TYR A 155 7.64 18.75 5.70
N ASP A 156 6.81 19.61 6.29
CA ASP A 156 6.28 19.50 7.65
C ASP A 156 5.24 18.37 7.79
N GLY A 157 5.64 17.13 7.47
CA GLY A 157 4.85 15.96 7.78
C GLY A 157 5.05 14.77 6.83
N GLY A 158 4.69 13.59 7.35
CA GLY A 158 4.73 12.33 6.59
C GLY A 158 3.74 12.26 5.43
N ALA A 159 2.83 13.22 5.27
CA ALA A 159 1.79 13.20 4.24
C ALA A 159 2.36 13.10 2.81
N VAL A 160 3.52 13.72 2.55
CA VAL A 160 4.20 13.68 1.24
C VAL A 160 4.54 12.25 0.81
N LEU A 161 4.80 11.35 1.77
CA LEU A 161 5.03 9.93 1.52
C LEU A 161 3.73 9.14 1.62
N LEU A 162 2.97 9.33 2.70
CA LEU A 162 1.84 8.49 3.07
C LEU A 162 0.68 8.58 2.07
N VAL A 163 0.34 9.80 1.61
CA VAL A 163 -0.79 10.03 0.70
C VAL A 163 -0.60 9.29 -0.62
N PRO A 164 0.49 9.52 -1.38
CA PRO A 164 0.67 8.83 -2.65
C PRO A 164 0.85 7.32 -2.44
N TRP A 165 1.58 6.90 -1.41
CA TRP A 165 1.83 5.49 -1.15
C TRP A 165 0.54 4.72 -0.81
N GLN A 166 -0.22 5.14 0.20
CA GLN A 166 -1.41 4.43 0.64
C GLN A 166 -2.52 4.44 -0.41
N ALA A 167 -2.76 5.57 -1.06
CA ALA A 167 -3.75 5.66 -2.12
C ALA A 167 -3.41 4.72 -3.29
N THR A 168 -2.14 4.67 -3.69
CA THR A 168 -1.70 3.82 -4.82
C THR A 168 -1.79 2.34 -4.46
N ILE A 169 -1.27 1.93 -3.30
CA ILE A 169 -1.29 0.52 -2.87
C ILE A 169 -2.73 0.03 -2.68
N ALA A 170 -3.59 0.80 -2.03
CA ALA A 170 -5.00 0.45 -1.86
C ALA A 170 -5.74 0.40 -3.21
N GLY A 171 -5.47 1.34 -4.10
CA GLY A 171 -6.04 1.36 -5.45
C GLY A 171 -5.63 0.14 -6.28
N LEU A 172 -4.35 -0.22 -6.28
CA LEU A 172 -3.83 -1.40 -6.97
C LEU A 172 -4.40 -2.70 -6.39
N LEU A 173 -4.50 -2.81 -5.07
CA LEU A 173 -5.17 -3.93 -4.41
C LEU A 173 -6.62 -4.04 -4.90
N GLY A 174 -7.38 -2.94 -4.85
CA GLY A 174 -8.76 -2.91 -5.34
C GLY A 174 -8.89 -3.30 -6.81
N PHE A 175 -7.97 -2.83 -7.66
CA PHE A 175 -7.92 -3.16 -9.08
C PHE A 175 -7.72 -4.66 -9.33
N HIS A 176 -6.81 -5.29 -8.57
CA HIS A 176 -6.48 -6.70 -8.74
C HIS A 176 -7.44 -7.66 -8.00
N MET A 177 -8.32 -7.16 -7.11
CA MET A 177 -9.33 -7.99 -6.44
C MET A 177 -10.45 -8.45 -7.39
N ILE A 178 -10.71 -7.74 -8.50
CA ILE A 178 -11.80 -8.08 -9.44
C ILE A 178 -11.45 -9.34 -10.26
N PRO A 179 -12.28 -10.41 -10.22
CA PRO A 179 -12.07 -11.62 -11.01
C PRO A 179 -12.01 -11.36 -12.52
N SER A 180 -11.08 -12.02 -13.21
CA SER A 180 -10.86 -11.92 -14.66
C SER A 180 -12.03 -12.41 -15.51
N SER A 181 -13.00 -13.14 -14.95
CA SER A 181 -14.22 -13.58 -15.63
C SER A 181 -15.16 -12.43 -16.05
N GLY A 182 -14.95 -11.20 -15.55
CA GLY A 182 -15.63 -9.99 -16.03
C GLY A 182 -14.88 -9.20 -17.10
N ARG A 183 -13.68 -9.65 -17.51
CA ARG A 183 -12.80 -8.93 -18.45
C ARG A 183 -12.98 -9.37 -19.91
N SER A 184 -13.85 -10.34 -20.18
CA SER A 184 -14.25 -10.74 -21.53
C SER A 184 -15.29 -9.77 -22.10
N TRP A 185 -14.87 -8.55 -22.43
CA TRP A 185 -15.68 -7.64 -23.23
C TRP A 185 -15.22 -7.71 -24.69
N HIS A 186 -16.13 -8.23 -25.52
CA HIS A 186 -16.19 -8.11 -26.98
C HIS A 186 -15.00 -8.63 -27.81
N SER A 187 -14.99 -9.94 -28.04
CA SER A 187 -14.49 -10.50 -29.29
C SER A 187 -15.45 -11.58 -29.78
N SER A 188 -16.68 -11.16 -30.08
CA SER A 188 -17.70 -11.96 -30.77
C SER A 188 -18.33 -11.12 -31.87
N VAL A 189 -17.52 -10.75 -32.87
CA VAL A 189 -18.07 -10.42 -34.19
C VAL A 189 -18.07 -11.72 -34.98
N THR A 190 -19.11 -12.53 -34.77
CA THR A 190 -19.48 -13.57 -35.73
C THR A 190 -20.05 -12.85 -36.96
N LEU A 191 -19.23 -12.73 -38.00
CA LEU A 191 -19.72 -12.35 -39.33
C LEU A 191 -20.72 -13.43 -39.80
N PRO A 192 -21.90 -13.06 -40.31
CA PRO A 192 -22.79 -14.02 -40.93
C PRO A 192 -22.11 -14.53 -42.21
N SER A 193 -21.97 -15.85 -42.32
CA SER A 193 -21.61 -16.52 -43.56
C SER A 193 -22.72 -16.25 -44.59
N GLY A 194 -22.47 -15.33 -45.51
CA GLY A 194 -23.32 -15.10 -46.65
C GLY A 194 -22.92 -15.98 -47.83
N GLY A 195 -23.92 -16.57 -48.48
CA GLY A 195 -23.89 -17.00 -49.88
C GLY A 195 -23.42 -18.41 -50.14
#